data_AF-A0A7D5VKJ5-F1
#
_entry.id   AF-A0A7D5VKJ5-F1
#
_cell.length_a   1.000
_cell.length_b   1.000
_cell.length_c   1.000
_cell.angle_alpha   90.00
_cell.angle_beta   90.00
_cell.angle_gamma   90.00
#
_symmetry.space_group_name_H-M   'P 1'
#
loop_
_entity.id
_entity.type
_entity.pdbx_description
1 polymer ?
#
loop_
_entity_poly.entity_id
_entity_poly.type
_entity_poly.pdbx_seq_one_letter_code
_entity_poly.pdbx_strand_id
1 'polypeptide(L)'
;MRIFGLTKEAYSEIFELQLRCCAICQTPDPGPKDWHIDHDHQCCPRPRSCGACVRGLLCASCNSSGLGWYESLPEKLKTYDVLNEYLRNPPAYRVVRKPGYRGRIDL
;
A
#
# COMPACT_ATOMS: atom_id res chain seq x y z
N MET A 1 -9.92 18.55 1.76
CA MET A 1 -8.43 18.42 1.73
C MET A 1 -8.08 17.07 1.14
N ARG A 2 -7.06 16.99 0.26
CA ARG A 2 -6.61 15.72 -0.31
C ARG A 2 -5.21 15.37 0.20
N ILE A 3 -5.00 14.11 0.57
CA ILE A 3 -3.73 13.58 1.09
C ILE A 3 -3.30 12.47 0.11
N PHE A 4 -2.22 12.70 -0.65
CA PHE A 4 -1.75 11.75 -1.68
C PHE A 4 -2.84 11.30 -2.68
N GLY A 5 -3.76 12.21 -3.03
CA GLY A 5 -4.88 11.92 -3.94
C GLY A 5 -6.13 11.34 -3.28
N LEU A 6 -6.07 10.93 -2.00
CA LEU A 6 -7.23 10.47 -1.23
C LEU A 6 -7.99 11.64 -0.60
N THR A 7 -9.31 11.47 -0.43
CA THR A 7 -10.08 12.29 0.52
C THR A 7 -9.77 11.83 1.95
N LYS A 8 -10.13 12.65 2.96
CA LYS A 8 -9.93 12.26 4.36
C LYS A 8 -10.78 11.03 4.71
N GLU A 9 -11.98 10.98 4.15
CA GLU A 9 -12.95 9.91 4.37
C GLU A 9 -12.41 8.59 3.81
N ALA A 10 -11.87 8.60 2.57
CA ALA A 10 -11.25 7.42 1.98
C ALA A 10 -10.02 6.95 2.77
N TYR A 11 -9.18 7.87 3.24
CA TYR A 11 -8.05 7.53 4.11
C TYR A 11 -8.52 6.84 5.40
N SER A 12 -9.52 7.42 6.07
CA SER A 12 -10.09 6.86 7.30
C SER A 12 -10.70 5.48 7.06
N GLU A 13 -11.47 5.30 6.00
CA GLU A 13 -12.10 4.02 5.66
C GLU A 13 -11.06 2.92 5.40
N ILE A 14 -9.99 3.22 4.66
CA ILE A 14 -8.89 2.27 4.46
C ILE A 14 -8.24 1.92 5.81
N PHE A 15 -8.03 2.90 6.68
CA PHE A 15 -7.36 2.66 7.95
C PHE A 15 -8.23 1.85 8.93
N GLU A 16 -9.54 2.06 8.94
CA GLU A 16 -10.50 1.22 9.69
C GLU A 16 -10.54 -0.22 9.15
N LEU A 17 -10.52 -0.41 7.82
CA LEU A 17 -10.40 -1.74 7.21
C LEU A 17 -9.11 -2.47 7.60
N GLN A 18 -8.06 -1.73 7.94
CA GLN A 18 -6.79 -2.24 8.46
C GLN A 18 -6.77 -2.38 9.99
N LEU A 19 -7.91 -2.20 10.68
CA LEU A 19 -8.01 -2.18 12.14
C LEU A 19 -7.08 -1.15 12.79
N ARG A 20 -6.83 -0.05 12.09
CA ARG A 20 -5.94 1.03 12.50
C ARG A 20 -4.49 0.59 12.74
N CYS A 21 -4.04 -0.42 12.00
CA CYS A 21 -2.69 -0.96 12.04
C CYS A 21 -2.01 -0.94 10.67
N CYS A 22 -0.71 -1.25 10.64
CA CYS A 22 0.03 -1.52 9.42
C CYS A 22 -0.61 -2.67 8.64
N ALA A 23 -0.89 -2.46 7.35
CA ALA A 23 -1.51 -3.49 6.50
C ALA A 23 -0.67 -4.78 6.34
N ILE A 24 0.64 -4.71 6.61
CA ILE A 24 1.56 -5.84 6.44
C ILE A 24 1.82 -6.55 7.78
N CYS A 25 2.39 -5.84 8.77
CA CYS A 25 2.82 -6.46 10.02
C CYS A 25 1.84 -6.27 11.20
N GLN A 26 0.70 -5.61 10.97
CA GLN A 26 -0.36 -5.37 11.97
C GLN A 26 0.07 -4.62 13.23
N THR A 27 1.26 -4.02 13.25
CA THR A 27 1.64 -3.10 14.35
C THR A 27 0.68 -1.89 14.39
N PRO A 28 0.30 -1.41 15.59
CA PRO A 28 -0.38 -0.13 15.75
C PRO A 28 0.59 1.07 15.78
N ASP A 29 1.90 0.82 15.74
CA ASP A 29 2.94 1.86 15.78
C ASP A 29 3.42 2.22 14.35
N PRO A 30 3.24 3.48 13.89
CA PRO A 30 3.74 3.91 12.59
C PRO A 30 5.27 4.02 12.55
N GLY A 31 5.95 4.07 13.70
CA GLY A 31 7.39 4.26 13.84
C GLY A 31 7.79 5.75 13.94
N PRO A 32 9.02 6.13 13.51
CA PRO A 32 9.57 7.48 13.73
C PRO A 32 8.87 8.61 12.97
N LYS A 33 7.88 8.30 12.13
CA LYS A 33 7.06 9.23 11.36
C LYS A 33 5.60 8.81 11.45
N ASP A 34 4.70 9.58 10.84
CA ASP A 34 3.31 9.19 10.66
C ASP A 34 3.17 8.00 9.69
N TRP A 35 1.97 7.45 9.57
CA TRP A 35 1.63 6.38 8.65
C TRP A 35 2.00 6.72 7.21
N HIS A 36 2.66 5.78 6.55
CA HIS A 36 3.02 5.92 5.15
C HIS A 36 1.87 5.46 4.26
N ILE A 37 1.48 6.29 3.29
CA ILE A 37 0.51 5.91 2.26
C ILE A 37 1.27 5.23 1.13
N ASP A 38 1.24 3.91 1.15
CA ASP A 38 1.86 3.09 0.12
C ASP A 38 1.01 3.06 -1.15
N HIS A 39 1.69 3.03 -2.29
CA HIS A 39 1.04 3.10 -3.60
C HIS A 39 1.89 2.43 -4.67
N ASP A 40 1.22 2.00 -5.74
CA ASP A 40 1.89 1.37 -6.85
C ASP A 40 2.71 2.38 -7.67
N HIS A 41 4.04 2.24 -7.59
CA HIS A 41 5.00 3.09 -8.30
C HIS A 41 5.02 2.88 -9.82
N GLN A 42 4.39 1.82 -10.36
CA GLN A 42 4.25 1.64 -11.81
C GLN A 42 3.06 2.42 -12.38
N CYS A 43 2.08 2.78 -11.55
CA CYS A 43 0.87 3.43 -12.02
C CYS A 43 1.08 4.91 -12.41
N CYS A 44 1.98 5.62 -11.73
CA CYS A 44 2.11 7.07 -11.87
C CYS A 44 3.53 7.45 -12.30
N PRO A 45 3.72 8.24 -13.37
CA PRO A 45 5.05 8.75 -13.78
C PRO A 45 5.57 9.87 -12.86
N ARG A 46 4.88 10.15 -11.74
CA ARG A 46 5.17 11.26 -10.81
C ARG A 46 5.46 10.70 -9.42
N PRO A 47 6.24 11.41 -8.58
CA PRO A 47 6.61 10.96 -7.24
C PRO A 47 5.44 10.91 -6.23
N ARG A 48 4.20 11.21 -6.65
CA ARG A 48 3.01 11.19 -5.79
C ARG A 48 1.93 10.31 -6.43
N SER A 49 1.15 9.65 -5.57
CA SER A 49 -0.01 8.86 -5.94
C SER A 49 -1.08 9.68 -6.68
N CYS A 50 -1.78 9.03 -7.62
CA CYS A 50 -3.00 9.56 -8.24
C CYS A 50 -4.25 9.36 -7.36
N GLY A 51 -4.11 8.76 -6.17
CA GLY A 51 -5.19 8.37 -5.27
C GLY A 51 -5.74 6.97 -5.58
N ALA A 52 -5.89 6.63 -6.86
CA ALA A 52 -6.46 5.33 -7.27
C ALA A 52 -5.45 4.17 -7.26
N CYS A 53 -4.16 4.46 -7.11
CA CYS A 53 -3.09 3.46 -6.99
C CYS A 53 -2.61 3.24 -5.56
N VAL A 54 -3.27 3.83 -4.57
CA VAL A 54 -2.98 3.57 -3.15
C VAL A 54 -3.26 2.10 -2.86
N ARG A 55 -2.36 1.47 -2.10
CA ARG A 55 -2.47 0.09 -1.63
C ARG A 55 -2.90 0.04 -0.16
N GLY A 56 -2.31 0.85 0.70
CA GLY A 56 -2.73 0.93 2.11
C GLY A 56 -1.82 1.80 2.96
N LEU A 57 -2.06 1.78 4.28
CA LEU A 57 -1.24 2.47 5.26
C LEU A 57 -0.23 1.51 5.88
N LEU A 58 1.04 1.90 5.89
CA LEU A 58 2.15 1.09 6.38
C LEU A 58 2.96 1.83 7.45
N CYS A 59 3.53 1.07 8.38
CA CYS A 59 4.55 1.61 9.28
C CYS A 59 5.85 1.89 8.50
N ALA A 60 6.72 2.73 9.05
CA ALA A 60 7.96 3.15 8.39
C ALA A 60 8.86 1.96 8.00
N SER A 61 8.93 0.93 8.85
CA SER A 61 9.74 -0.28 8.61
C SER A 61 9.20 -1.10 7.45
N CYS A 62 7.90 -1.42 7.45
CA CYS A 62 7.27 -2.17 6.35
C CYS A 62 7.30 -1.39 5.03
N ASN A 63 7.08 -0.08 5.05
CA ASN A 63 7.10 0.73 3.84
C ASN A 63 8.51 0.79 3.22
N SER A 64 9.53 1.13 4.01
CA SER A 64 10.85 1.50 3.47
C SER A 64 11.78 0.29 3.34
N SER A 65 11.89 -0.52 4.39
CA SER A 65 12.86 -1.61 4.48
C SER A 65 12.27 -2.98 4.15
N GLY A 66 10.96 -3.15 4.32
CA GLY A 66 10.25 -4.39 3.97
C GLY A 66 9.84 -4.41 2.50
N LEU A 67 8.74 -3.73 2.18
CA LEU A 67 8.10 -3.78 0.87
C LEU A 67 8.97 -3.17 -0.23
N GLY A 68 9.60 -2.02 0.01
CA GLY A 68 10.47 -1.38 -0.98
C GLY A 68 11.63 -2.27 -1.43
N TRP A 69 12.29 -2.95 -0.49
CA TRP A 69 13.31 -3.97 -0.83
C TRP A 69 12.69 -5.16 -1.57
N TYR A 70 11.57 -5.68 -1.08
CA TYR A 70 10.93 -6.86 -1.64
C TYR A 70 10.45 -6.66 -3.08
N GLU A 71 9.88 -5.50 -3.41
CA GLU A 71 9.48 -5.15 -4.78
C GLU A 71 10.67 -5.04 -5.75
N SER A 72 11.87 -4.74 -5.23
CA SER A 72 13.11 -4.68 -6.01
C SER A 72 13.69 -6.05 -6.37
N LEU A 73 13.22 -7.13 -5.72
CA LEU A 73 13.69 -8.48 -5.98
C LEU A 73 13.19 -9.00 -7.34
N PRO A 74 13.98 -9.84 -8.04
CA PRO A 74 13.49 -10.66 -9.12
C PRO A 74 12.28 -11.50 -8.68
N GLU A 75 11.31 -11.71 -9.58
CA GLU A 75 10.03 -12.36 -9.24
C GLU A 75 10.21 -13.72 -8.55
N LYS A 76 11.15 -14.55 -9.04
CA LYS A 76 11.48 -15.85 -8.45
C LYS A 76 11.94 -15.82 -6.98
N LEU A 77 12.32 -14.64 -6.46
CA LEU A 77 12.76 -14.44 -5.07
C LEU A 77 11.67 -13.82 -4.19
N LYS A 78 10.51 -13.49 -4.75
CA LYS A 78 9.37 -12.97 -3.98
C LYS A 78 8.58 -14.11 -3.35
N THR A 79 9.11 -14.64 -2.26
CA THR A 79 8.59 -15.86 -1.60
C THR A 79 7.79 -15.61 -0.32
N TYR A 80 7.78 -14.38 0.19
CA TYR A 80 7.03 -14.00 1.38
C TYR A 80 5.52 -13.81 1.09
N ASP A 81 4.71 -14.79 1.48
CA ASP A 81 3.25 -14.80 1.23
C ASP A 81 2.53 -13.55 1.75
N VAL A 82 2.90 -13.03 2.92
CA VAL A 82 2.27 -11.83 3.50
C VAL A 82 2.47 -10.60 2.60
N LEU A 83 3.65 -10.45 2.01
CA LEU A 83 3.95 -9.34 1.10
C LEU A 83 3.29 -9.56 -0.26
N ASN A 84 3.30 -10.80 -0.76
CA ASN A 84 2.62 -11.16 -2.00
C ASN A 84 1.10 -10.92 -1.91
N GLU A 85 0.46 -11.29 -0.80
CA GLU A 85 -0.97 -11.03 -0.59
C GLU A 85 -1.26 -9.54 -0.50
N TYR A 86 -0.42 -8.77 0.21
CA TYR A 86 -0.56 -7.31 0.24
C TYR A 86 -0.45 -6.68 -1.15
N LEU A 87 0.51 -7.12 -1.97
CA LEU A 87 0.69 -6.64 -3.34
C LEU A 87 -0.47 -7.02 -4.26
N ARG A 88 -1.01 -8.23 -4.12
CA ARG A 88 -2.09 -8.78 -4.94
C ARG A 88 -3.46 -8.20 -4.58
N ASN A 89 -3.74 -8.07 -3.29
CA ASN A 89 -5.07 -7.73 -2.77
C ASN A 89 -4.99 -6.67 -1.65
N PRO A 90 -4.48 -5.47 -1.97
CA PRO A 90 -4.26 -4.44 -0.97
C PRO A 90 -5.59 -3.89 -0.40
N PRO A 91 -5.64 -3.51 0.90
CA PRO A 91 -6.87 -3.03 1.55
C PRO A 91 -7.58 -1.88 0.83
N ALA A 92 -6.80 -0.95 0.25
CA ALA A 92 -7.34 0.23 -0.41
C ALA A 92 -8.18 -0.08 -1.67
N TYR A 93 -8.07 -1.27 -2.25
CA TYR A 93 -8.89 -1.66 -3.40
C TYR A 93 -10.37 -1.82 -3.06
N ARG A 94 -10.72 -1.92 -1.77
CA ARG A 94 -12.12 -1.90 -1.33
C ARG A 94 -12.74 -0.50 -1.37
N VAL A 95 -11.92 0.55 -1.45
CA VAL A 95 -12.34 1.95 -1.31
C VAL A 95 -12.09 2.78 -2.58
N VAL A 96 -10.90 2.67 -3.20
CA VAL A 96 -10.45 3.63 -4.24
C VAL A 96 -9.99 2.99 -5.56
N ARG A 97 -10.32 1.72 -5.82
CA ARG A 97 -9.79 0.96 -6.96
C ARG A 97 -10.04 1.65 -8.31
N LYS A 98 -8.98 1.75 -9.13
CA LYS A 98 -9.08 2.22 -10.51
C LYS A 98 -9.80 1.19 -11.40
N PRO A 99 -10.82 1.58 -12.20
CA PRO A 99 -11.40 0.71 -13.23
C PRO A 99 -10.32 0.23 -14.20
N GLY A 100 -10.25 -1.08 -14.46
CA GLY A 100 -9.27 -1.67 -15.40
C GLY A 100 -7.86 -1.88 -14.85
N TYR A 101 -7.54 -1.40 -13.64
CA TYR A 101 -6.27 -1.72 -12.96
C TYR A 101 -6.44 -3.00 -12.12
N ARG A 102 -5.70 -4.05 -12.47
CA ARG A 102 -5.72 -5.31 -11.71
C ARG A 102 -4.48 -5.48 -10.80
N GLY A 103 -3.60 -4.48 -10.69
CA GLY A 103 -2.28 -4.66 -10.08
C GLY A 103 -1.42 -5.63 -10.90
N ARG A 104 -0.18 -5.91 -10.50
CA ARG A 104 0.54 -7.07 -11.04
C ARG A 104 -0.22 -8.33 -10.62
N ILE A 105 -0.93 -8.95 -11.54
CA ILE A 105 -1.53 -10.28 -11.37
C ILE A 105 -0.61 -11.39 -11.90
N ASP A 106 0.65 -11.08 -12.15
CA ASP A 106 1.62 -12.07 -12.59
C ASP A 106 2.22 -12.72 -11.34
N LEU A 107 1.37 -13.47 -10.61
CA LEU A 107 1.77 -14.45 -9.58
C LEU A 107 1.30 -15.83 -10.03
#